data_AF-A0A845YXT2-F1
#
_entry.id   AF-A0A845YXT2-F1
#
_cell.length_a   1.000
_cell.length_b   1.000
_cell.length_c   1.000
_cell.angle_alpha   90.00
_cell.angle_beta   90.00
_cell.angle_gamma   90.00
#
_symmetry.space_group_name_H-M   'P 1'
#
loop_
_entity.id
_entity.type
_entity.pdbx_description
1 polymer ?
#
loop_
_entity_poly.entity_id
_entity_poly.type
_entity_poly.pdbx_seq_one_letter_code
_entity_poly.pdbx_strand_id
1 'polypeptide(L)' 'MTQILIKKREFDNVEEMILCVVNKKKLPFETVLMDSWYAIQRLMGLIDNMEKTYYCPLKINRARR' A
#
# COMPACT_ATOMS: atom_id res chain seq x y z
N MET A 1 -27.67 -7.07 8.63
CA MET A 1 -26.41 -6.90 7.87
C MET A 1 -25.92 -5.48 8.13
N THR A 2 -25.16 -5.29 9.20
CA THR A 2 -24.68 -3.97 9.65
C THR A 2 -23.63 -3.46 8.67
N GLN A 3 -24.01 -2.46 7.87
CA GLN A 3 -23.04 -1.63 7.17
C GLN A 3 -22.39 -0.71 8.20
N ILE A 4 -21.28 -1.16 8.77
CA ILE A 4 -20.37 -0.27 9.50
C ILE A 4 -19.76 0.64 8.44
N LEU A 5 -20.16 1.91 8.42
CA LEU A 5 -19.56 2.92 7.55
C LEU A 5 -18.16 3.23 8.08
N ILE A 6 -17.19 2.39 7.72
CA ILE A 6 -15.78 2.60 8.04
C ILE A 6 -15.33 3.81 7.21
N LYS A 7 -15.03 4.92 7.90
CA LYS A 7 -14.44 6.11 7.30
C LYS A 7 -13.19 5.70 6.51
N LYS A 8 -13.26 5.87 5.18
CA LYS A 8 -12.14 5.60 4.27
C LYS A 8 -10.95 6.43 4.70
N ARG A 9 -9.85 5.77 5.07
CA ARG A 9 -8.60 6.42 5.47
C ARG A 9 -7.76 6.69 4.23
N GLU A 10 -6.83 7.63 4.32
CA GLU A 10 -5.94 8.01 3.20
C GLU A 10 -5.19 6.80 2.62
N PHE A 11 -4.82 5.83 3.47
CA PHE A 11 -4.19 4.57 3.06
C PHE A 11 -5.08 3.71 2.15
N ASP A 12 -6.41 3.74 2.34
CA ASP A 12 -7.35 2.98 1.51
C ASP A 12 -7.37 3.52 0.08
N ASN A 13 -7.09 4.82 -0.11
CA ASN A 13 -6.99 5.42 -1.45
C ASN A 13 -5.73 4.92 -2.19
N VAL A 14 -4.60 4.80 -1.48
CA VAL A 14 -3.34 4.32 -2.07
C VAL A 14 -3.46 2.86 -2.50
N GLU A 15 -4.10 2.04 -1.66
CA GLU A 15 -4.36 0.64 -1.95
C GLU A 15 -5.18 0.47 -3.25
N GLU A 16 -6.26 1.25 -3.38
CA GLU A 16 -7.10 1.24 -4.56
C GLU A 16 -6.35 1.71 -5.82
N MET A 17 -5.47 2.71 -5.69
CA MET A 17 -4.63 3.16 -6.81
C MET A 17 -3.70 2.04 -7.30
N ILE A 18 -3.05 1.31 -6.40
CA ILE A 18 -2.16 0.19 -6.75
C ILE A 18 -2.97 -0.92 -7.43
N LEU A 19 -4.11 -1.32 -6.86
CA LEU A 19 -4.99 -2.33 -7.43
C LEU A 19 -5.54 -1.91 -8.80
N CYS A 20 -5.83 -0.63 -8.99
CA CYS A 20 -6.26 -0.09 -10.28
C CYS A 20 -5.15 -0.20 -11.34
N VAL A 21 -3.90 0.12 -10.96
CA VAL A 21 -2.75 0.00 -11.86
C VAL A 21 -2.52 -1.44 -12.31
N VAL A 22 -2.65 -2.40 -11.39
CA VAL A 22 -2.42 -3.83 -11.68
C VAL A 22 -3.61 -4.45 -12.42
N ASN A 23 -4.82 -4.33 -11.89
CA ASN A 23 -5.97 -5.09 -12.38
C ASN A 23 -6.67 -4.42 -13.56
N LYS A 24 -6.75 -3.08 -13.57
CA LYS A 24 -7.46 -2.33 -14.61
C LYS A 24 -6.52 -1.87 -15.71
N LYS A 25 -5.44 -1.17 -15.34
CA LYS A 25 -4.50 -0.60 -16.31
C LYS A 25 -3.48 -1.61 -16.82
N LYS A 26 -3.21 -2.67 -16.05
CA LYS A 26 -2.23 -3.74 -16.37
C LYS A 26 -0.86 -3.19 -16.76
N LEU A 27 -0.40 -2.15 -16.05
CA LEU A 27 0.88 -1.52 -16.37
C LEU A 27 2.04 -2.43 -15.92
N PRO A 28 3.05 -2.65 -16.76
CA PRO A 28 4.23 -3.42 -16.38
C PRO A 28 5.07 -2.63 -15.38
N PHE A 29 5.05 -3.16 -14.17
CA PHE A 29 5.73 -2.80 -12.94
C PHE A 29 6.82 -3.71 -12.40
N GLU A 30 7.93 -3.21 -11.86
CA GLU A 30 8.78 -4.04 -10.98
C GLU A 30 8.88 -3.49 -9.56
N THR A 31 9.08 -2.17 -9.42
CA THR A 31 9.33 -1.54 -8.12
C THR A 31 8.34 -0.42 -7.82
N VAL A 32 7.89 -0.35 -6.57
CA VAL A 32 7.03 0.72 -6.05
C VAL A 32 7.83 1.65 -5.13
N LEU A 33 7.89 2.93 -5.48
CA LEU A 33 8.48 3.96 -4.63
C LEU A 33 7.41 4.56 -3.71
N MET A 34 7.62 4.48 -2.39
CA MET A 34 6.67 4.98 -1.39
C MET A 34 7.30 5.99 -0.44
N ASP A 35 6.52 6.98 -0.01
CA ASP A 35 6.91 7.85 1.11
C ASP A 35 6.89 7.06 2.43
N SER A 36 7.77 7.45 3.36
CA SER A 36 7.82 6.99 4.74
C SER A 36 6.47 6.91 5.47
N TRP A 37 5.54 7.81 5.14
CA TRP A 37 4.20 7.84 5.74
C TRP A 37 3.36 6.62 5.34
N TYR A 38 3.61 6.05 4.16
CA TYR A 38 2.88 4.91 3.60
C TYR A 38 3.52 3.55 3.89
N ALA A 39 4.59 3.52 4.70
CA ALA A 39 5.32 2.32 5.07
C ALA A 39 4.52 1.30 5.92
N ILE A 40 3.19 1.23 5.84
CA ILE A 40 2.36 0.36 6.69
C ILE A 40 2.39 -1.10 6.24
N GLN A 41 2.36 -2.04 7.20
CA GLN A 41 2.43 -3.49 6.95
C GLN A 41 1.40 -3.96 5.91
N ARG A 42 0.18 -3.39 5.93
CA ARG A 42 -0.88 -3.76 4.98
C ARG A 42 -0.50 -3.44 3.53
N LEU A 43 0.06 -2.25 3.26
CA LEU A 43 0.49 -1.88 1.90
C LEU A 43 1.73 -2.66 1.48
N MET A 44 2.71 -2.84 2.38
CA MET A 44 3.90 -3.63 2.10
C MET A 44 3.54 -5.08 1.74
N GLY A 45 2.69 -5.71 2.55
CA GLY A 45 2.20 -7.07 2.27
C GLY A 45 1.38 -7.17 0.98
N LEU A 46 0.63 -6.13 0.61
CA LEU A 46 -0.04 -6.10 -0.69
C LEU A 46 0.97 -6.18 -1.84
N ILE A 47 2.03 -5.37 -1.79
CA ILE A 47 3.09 -5.33 -2.82
C ILE A 47 3.85 -6.66 -2.89
N ASP A 48 4.19 -7.22 -1.72
CA ASP A 48 4.86 -8.52 -1.61
C ASP A 48 4.00 -9.63 -2.23
N ASN A 49 2.68 -9.64 -1.98
CA ASN A 49 1.75 -10.60 -2.57
C ASN A 49 1.61 -10.47 -4.10
N MET A 50 1.97 -9.32 -4.67
CA MET A 50 2.00 -9.10 -6.12
C MET A 50 3.36 -9.44 -6.73
N GLU A 51 4.29 -10.00 -5.94
CA GLU A 51 5.67 -10.31 -6.33
C GLU A 51 6.40 -9.06 -6.86
N LYS A 52 6.19 -7.91 -6.22
CA LYS A 52 6.83 -6.63 -6.55
C LYS A 52 7.77 -6.19 -5.45
N THR A 53 8.78 -5.42 -5.82
CA THR A 53 9.69 -4.81 -4.85
C THR A 53 9.18 -3.43 -4.44
N TYR A 54 9.50 -2.97 -3.23
CA TYR A 54 9.23 -1.59 -2.82
C TYR A 54 10.43 -0.96 -2.14
N TYR A 55 10.55 0.36 -2.32
CA TYR A 55 11.44 1.20 -1.53
C TYR A 55 10.62 2.18 -0.71
N CYS A 56 10.92 2.25 0.59
CA CYS A 56 10.29 3.21 1.48
C CYS A 56 11.27 3.68 2.56
N PRO A 57 11.47 5.01 2.74
CA PRO A 57 12.27 5.52 3.83
C PRO A 57 11.62 5.18 5.18
N LEU A 58 12.32 4.42 6.03
CA LEU A 58 11.83 4.15 7.38
C LEU A 58 12.26 5.29 8.30
N LYS A 59 11.28 5.96 8.94
CA LYS A 59 11.59 6.90 10.04
C LYS A 59 12.22 6.12 11.20
N ILE A 60 13.34 6.62 11.71
CA ILE A 60 14.14 6.01 12.80
C ILE A 60 13.28 5.73 14.06
N ASN A 61 12.28 6.57 14.33
CA ASN A 61 11.41 6.47 15.51
C ASN A 61 10.24 5.49 15.36
N ARG A 62 10.38 4.46 14.53
CA ARG A 62 9.36 3.43 14.41
C ARG A 62 9.60 2.36 15.46
N ALA A 63 8.91 2.45 16.59
CA ALA A 63 8.88 1.37 17.56
C ALA A 63 8.38 0.11 16.85
N ARG A 64 9.25 -0.90 16.76
CA ARG A 64 8.91 -2.26 16.34
C ARG A 64 8.00 -2.82 17.44
N ARG A 65 6.71 -2.52 17.38
CA ARG A 65 5.68 -3.19 18.19
C ARG A 65 5.18 -4.39 17.42
#